data_AF-A0A381TAR3-F1
#
_entry.id   AF-A0A381TAR3-F1
#
_cell.length_a   1.000
_cell.length_b   1.000
_cell.length_c   1.000
_cell.angle_alpha   90.00
_cell.angle_beta   90.00
_cell.angle_gamma   90.00
#
_symmetry.space_group_name_H-M   'P 1'
#
loop_
_entity.id
_entity.type
_entity.pdbx_description
1 polymer ?
#
loop_
_entity_poly.entity_id
_entity_poly.type
_entity_poly.pdbx_seq_one_letter_code
_entity_poly.pdbx_strand_id
1 'polypeptide(L)' 'MKPNKPAFKFPSPTGSMMIHVYLRKMAPPASKDTKAFNYQLEDK' A
#
# COMPACT_ATOMS: atom_id res chain seq x y z
N MET A 1 -9.40 -8.48 0.40
CA MET A 1 -8.94 -7.24 1.07
C MET A 1 -10.15 -6.35 1.22
N LYS A 2 -10.45 -5.88 2.44
CA LYS A 2 -11.54 -4.91 2.63
C LYS A 2 -11.19 -3.64 1.81
N PRO A 3 -12.14 -3.04 1.08
CA PRO A 3 -11.90 -1.75 0.42
C PRO A 3 -11.40 -0.75 1.47
N ASN A 4 -10.39 0.04 1.14
CA ASN A 4 -9.85 1.14 1.97
C ASN A 4 -9.10 0.76 3.25
N LYS A 5 -8.77 -0.53 3.49
CA LYS A 5 -7.85 -0.90 4.57
C LYS A 5 -6.42 -1.03 4.04
N PRO A 6 -5.42 -0.31 4.61
CA PRO A 6 -4.03 -0.51 4.21
C PRO A 6 -3.61 -1.95 4.51
N ALA A 7 -2.90 -2.55 3.57
CA ALA A 7 -2.35 -3.89 3.71
C ALA A 7 -1.23 -3.91 4.74
N PHE A 8 -0.42 -2.86 4.76
CA PHE A 8 0.64 -2.65 5.74
C PHE A 8 0.84 -1.14 5.98
N LYS A 9 1.29 -0.80 7.18
CA LYS A 9 1.70 0.56 7.57
C LYS A 9 3.02 0.51 8.30
N PHE A 10 3.92 1.41 7.99
CA PHE A 10 5.25 1.49 8.61
C PHE A 10 5.74 2.94 8.67
N PRO A 11 6.58 3.30 9.67
CA PRO A 11 7.15 4.63 9.74
C PRO A 11 8.14 4.85 8.59
N SER A 12 8.25 6.09 8.11
CA SER A 12 9.33 6.49 7.23
C SER A 12 10.70 6.27 7.91
N PRO A 13 11.80 6.15 7.16
CA PRO A 13 13.14 5.97 7.75
C PRO A 13 13.52 7.06 8.76
N THR A 14 13.00 8.28 8.59
CA THR A 14 13.19 9.42 9.49
C THR A 14 12.21 9.44 10.67
N GLY A 15 11.17 8.59 10.67
CA GLY A 15 10.14 8.52 11.70
C GLY A 15 9.14 9.68 11.72
N SER A 16 9.26 10.63 10.78
CA SER A 16 8.42 11.82 10.70
C SER A 16 7.06 11.57 10.03
N MET A 17 6.93 10.48 9.28
CA MET A 17 5.71 10.15 8.52
C MET A 17 5.33 8.69 8.72
N MET A 18 4.04 8.38 8.61
CA MET A 18 3.52 7.04 8.46
C MET A 18 3.17 6.75 7.00
N ILE A 19 3.72 5.67 6.47
CA ILE A 19 3.48 5.22 5.09
C ILE A 19 2.39 4.15 5.14
N HIS A 20 1.24 4.44 4.55
CA HIS A 20 0.11 3.51 4.44
C HIS A 20 0.08 2.92 3.04
N VAL A 21 0.24 1.60 2.90
CA VAL A 21 0.29 0.94 1.59
C VAL A 21 -0.94 0.08 1.36
N TYR A 22 -1.55 0.26 0.19
CA TYR A 22 -2.76 -0.41 -0.25
C TYR A 22 -2.42 -1.32 -1.42
N LEU A 23 -2.61 -2.63 -1.25
CA LEU A 23 -2.42 -3.59 -2.34
C LEU A 23 -3.71 -3.73 -3.16
N ARG A 24 -3.57 -3.72 -4.49
CA ARG A 24 -4.66 -4.01 -5.42
C ARG A 24 -4.26 -5.11 -6.39
N LYS A 25 -5.25 -5.87 -6.86
CA LYS A 25 -5.03 -6.81 -7.97
C LYS A 25 -4.70 -6.01 -9.24
N MET A 26 -3.71 -6.48 -10.01
CA MET A 26 -3.42 -5.91 -11.33
C MET A 26 -4.46 -6.36 -12.35
N ALA A 27 -4.69 -5.52 -13.37
CA ALA A 27 -5.49 -5.90 -14.52
C ALA A 27 -4.73 -6.92 -15.41
N PRO A 28 -5.42 -7.79 -16.16
CA PRO A 28 -4.79 -8.61 -17.18
C PRO A 28 -3.97 -7.74 -18.14
N PRO A 29 -2.80 -8.21 -18.63
CA PRO A 29 -2.30 -9.60 -18.64
C PRO A 29 -1.47 -10.02 -17.41
N ALA A 30 -1.51 -9.27 -16.31
CA ALA A 30 -0.71 -9.60 -15.12
C ALA A 30 -1.09 -10.96 -14.49
N SER A 31 -0.09 -11.67 -13.96
CA SER A 31 -0.29 -12.97 -13.30
C SER A 31 -1.10 -12.83 -11.98
N LYS A 32 -1.71 -13.94 -11.52
CA LYS A 32 -2.53 -13.96 -10.30
C LYS A 32 -1.79 -13.46 -9.05
N ASP A 33 -0.50 -13.71 -8.99
CA ASP A 33 0.37 -13.34 -7.86
C ASP A 33 0.86 -11.90 -7.95
N THR A 34 0.74 -11.27 -9.12
CA THR A 34 1.15 -9.88 -9.31
C THR A 34 0.14 -8.92 -8.67
N LYS A 35 0.64 -8.00 -7.82
CA LYS A 35 -0.14 -6.93 -7.19
C LYS A 35 0.47 -5.58 -7.55
N ALA A 36 -0.39 -4.58 -7.71
CA ALA A 36 0.03 -3.19 -7.70
C ALA A 36 -0.19 -2.63 -6.29
N PHE A 37 0.51 -1.56 -5.95
CA PHE A 37 0.33 -0.87 -4.68
C PHE A 37 0.16 0.62 -4.90
N ASN A 38 -0.69 1.23 -4.07
CA ASN A 38 -0.75 2.67 -3.88
C ASN A 38 -0.25 2.96 -2.47
N TYR A 39 0.29 4.15 -2.24
CA TYR A 39 0.68 4.58 -0.91
C TYR A 39 0.06 5.94 -0.57
N GLN A 40 -0.18 6.15 0.72
CA GLN A 40 -0.53 7.43 1.31
C GLN A 40 0.51 7.76 2.37
N LEU A 41 0.95 9.02 2.39
CA LEU A 41 1.82 9.55 3.42
C LEU A 41 0.95 10.31 4.43
N GLU A 42 1.11 10.00 5.70
CA GLU A 42 0.48 10.70 6.80
C GLU A 42 1.59 11.29 7.65
N ASP A 43 1.60 12.62 7.81
CA ASP A 43 2.52 13.26 8.75
C ASP A 43 2.10 12.92 10.18
N LYS A 44 3.09 12.69 11.04
CA LYS A 44 2.86 12.34 12.44
C LYS A 44 2.67 13.56 13.32
#